data_AF-A0A373JB44-F1
#
_entry.id   AF-A0A373JB44-F1
#
_cell.length_a   1.000
_cell.length_b   1.000
_cell.length_c   1.000
_cell.angle_alpha   90.00
_cell.angle_beta   90.00
_cell.angle_gamma   90.00
#
_symmetry.space_group_name_H-M   'P 1'
#
loop_
_entity.id
_entity.type
_entity.pdbx_description
1 polymer ?
#
loop_
_entity_poly.entity_id
_entity_poly.type
_entity_poly.pdbx_seq_one_letter_code
_entity_poly.pdbx_strand_id
1 'polypeptide(L)'
;MTSKYGYIPNISIIQNSNDLINQIFKLLPYREQKDKRLNYHFTTLLFRLRGMTLLFPEQPKWVTVMALLESAQEEDDFKLYRKAILDSCSIIKDMTDNTYA
;
A
#
# COMPACT_ATOMS: atom_id res chain seq x y z
N MET A 1 17.22 5.69 -10.66
CA MET A 1 16.03 5.24 -11.42
C MET A 1 15.60 6.35 -12.36
N THR A 2 15.49 6.05 -13.65
CA THR A 2 14.97 6.99 -14.65
C THR A 2 13.49 6.70 -14.82
N SER A 3 12.61 7.53 -14.25
CA SER A 3 11.17 7.42 -14.47
C SER A 3 10.78 8.13 -15.77
N LYS A 4 9.53 7.95 -16.24
CA LYS A 4 8.93 8.78 -17.32
C LYS A 4 9.05 10.29 -17.03
N TYR A 5 9.17 10.66 -15.76
CA TYR A 5 9.26 12.03 -15.27
C TYR A 5 10.71 12.44 -14.92
N GLY A 6 11.71 11.65 -15.33
CA GLY A 6 13.11 11.89 -15.00
C GLY A 6 13.51 11.30 -13.64
N TYR A 7 14.45 11.96 -12.96
CA TYR A 7 14.95 11.54 -11.65
C TYR A 7 13.95 11.86 -10.54
N ILE A 8 13.55 10.84 -9.80
CA ILE A 8 12.74 10.99 -8.57
C ILE A 8 13.69 10.80 -7.39
N PRO A 9 13.85 11.80 -6.50
CA PRO A 9 14.70 11.67 -5.33
C PRO A 9 14.26 10.53 -4.40
N ASN A 10 15.21 9.75 -3.90
CA ASN A 10 14.93 8.65 -2.96
C ASN A 10 14.12 9.10 -1.74
N ILE A 11 14.41 10.29 -1.20
CA ILE A 11 13.66 10.85 -0.06
C ILE A 11 12.16 11.02 -0.35
N SER A 12 11.80 11.41 -1.57
CA SER A 12 10.40 11.54 -1.98
C SER A 12 9.70 10.18 -2.06
N ILE A 13 10.44 9.15 -2.50
CA ILE A 13 9.93 7.77 -2.55
C ILE A 13 9.72 7.25 -1.12
N ILE A 14 10.69 7.44 -0.23
CA ILE A 14 10.60 7.06 1.19
C ILE A 14 9.41 7.74 1.88
N GLN A 15 9.24 9.05 1.69
CA GLN A 15 8.12 9.80 2.27
C GLN A 15 6.77 9.31 1.74
N ASN A 16 6.65 9.06 0.43
CA ASN A 16 5.43 8.52 -0.16
C ASN A 16 5.13 7.09 0.31
N SER A 17 6.14 6.24 0.46
CA SER A 17 5.99 4.88 1.02
C SER A 17 5.49 4.92 2.47
N ASN A 18 6.04 5.80 3.30
CA ASN A 18 5.60 5.96 4.69
C ASN A 18 4.14 6.46 4.76
N ASP A 19 3.75 7.40 3.89
CA ASP A 19 2.36 7.84 3.79
C ASP A 19 1.42 6.70 3.35
N LEU A 20 1.81 5.89 2.36
CA LEU A 20 1.05 4.70 1.95
C LEU A 20 0.87 3.71 3.11
N ILE A 21 1.95 3.39 3.85
CA ILE A 21 1.89 2.54 5.04
C ILE A 21 0.89 3.09 6.06
N ASN A 22 0.97 4.39 6.35
CA ASN A 22 0.06 5.03 7.31
C ASN A 22 -1.41 4.96 6.86
N GLN A 23 -1.68 5.12 5.57
CA GLN A 23 -3.04 5.05 5.04
C GLN A 23 -3.59 3.62 5.02
N ILE A 24 -2.76 2.64 4.66
CA ILE A 24 -3.11 1.21 4.73
C ILE A 24 -3.39 0.82 6.18
N PHE A 25 -2.53 1.22 7.13
CA PHE A 25 -2.72 0.92 8.55
C PHE A 25 -4.04 1.49 9.11
N LYS A 26 -4.47 2.68 8.65
CA LYS A 26 -5.76 3.29 9.05
C LYS A 26 -6.98 2.48 8.61
N LEU A 27 -6.85 1.53 7.67
CA LEU A 27 -7.94 0.62 7.35
C LEU A 27 -8.37 -0.25 8.55
N LEU A 28 -7.46 -0.52 9.50
CA LEU A 28 -7.79 -1.25 10.74
C LEU A 28 -8.87 -0.53 11.55
N PRO A 29 -8.63 0.70 12.08
CA PRO A 29 -9.65 1.40 12.86
C PRO A 29 -10.89 1.75 12.03
N TYR A 30 -10.78 1.97 10.71
CA TYR A 30 -11.96 2.19 9.87
C TYR A 30 -12.88 0.99 9.81
N ARG A 31 -12.36 -0.24 9.77
CA ARG A 31 -13.16 -1.47 9.85
C ARG A 31 -13.81 -1.62 11.21
N GLU A 32 -13.04 -1.44 12.30
CA GLU A 32 -13.54 -1.57 13.68
C GLU A 32 -14.66 -0.56 13.98
N GLN A 33 -14.51 0.68 13.48
CA GLN A 33 -15.49 1.75 13.65
C GLN A 33 -16.66 1.68 12.66
N LYS A 34 -16.66 0.70 11.75
CA LYS A 34 -17.66 0.57 10.67
C LYS A 34 -17.79 1.87 9.85
N ASP A 35 -16.65 2.48 9.50
CA ASP A 35 -16.65 3.69 8.65
C ASP A 35 -17.35 3.38 7.33
N LYS A 36 -18.40 4.15 7.01
CA LYS A 36 -19.21 3.99 5.79
C LYS A 36 -18.40 4.19 4.51
N ARG A 37 -17.22 4.78 4.60
CA ARG A 37 -16.30 5.08 3.49
C ARG A 37 -15.16 4.07 3.41
N LEU A 38 -15.15 2.98 4.20
CA LEU A 38 -14.08 1.99 4.17
C LEU A 38 -13.76 1.50 2.74
N ASN A 39 -14.80 1.16 1.97
CA ASN A 39 -14.65 0.75 0.57
C ASN A 39 -13.99 1.85 -0.29
N TYR A 40 -14.37 3.11 -0.07
CA TYR A 40 -13.74 4.25 -0.77
C TYR A 40 -12.26 4.40 -0.39
N HIS A 41 -11.89 4.15 0.86
CA HIS A 41 -10.49 4.15 1.30
C HIS A 41 -9.67 3.03 0.62
N PHE A 42 -10.22 1.82 0.53
CA PHE A 42 -9.61 0.73 -0.25
C PHE A 42 -9.42 1.12 -1.72
N THR A 43 -10.48 1.58 -2.37
CA THR A 43 -10.44 2.01 -3.79
C THR A 43 -9.37 3.07 -4.03
N THR A 44 -9.27 4.06 -3.13
CA THR A 44 -8.27 5.14 -3.23
C THR A 44 -6.84 4.59 -3.08
N LEU A 45 -6.61 3.67 -2.16
CA LEU A 45 -5.32 3.04 -1.96
C LEU A 45 -4.90 2.17 -3.16
N LEU A 46 -5.81 1.36 -3.68
CA LEU A 46 -5.58 0.54 -4.87
C LEU A 46 -5.27 1.41 -6.10
N PHE A 47 -5.99 2.53 -6.27
CA PHE A 47 -5.69 3.50 -7.32
C PHE A 47 -4.26 4.05 -7.21
N ARG A 48 -3.81 4.42 -6.00
CA ARG A 48 -2.43 4.89 -5.78
C ARG A 48 -1.40 3.80 -6.05
N LEU A 49 -1.63 2.58 -5.57
CA LEU A 49 -0.71 1.44 -5.77
C LEU A 49 -0.58 1.05 -7.24
N ARG A 50 -1.67 1.12 -8.02
CA ARG A 50 -1.60 0.99 -9.48
C ARG A 50 -0.69 2.05 -10.09
N GLY A 51 -0.74 3.31 -9.62
CA GLY A 51 0.22 4.33 -10.01
C GLY A 51 1.67 3.95 -9.71
N MET A 52 1.93 3.36 -8.53
CA MET A 52 3.25 2.87 -8.14
C MET A 52 3.76 1.77 -9.06
N THR A 53 2.91 0.83 -9.49
CA THR A 53 3.32 -0.21 -10.46
C THR A 53 3.75 0.36 -11.81
N LEU A 54 3.16 1.48 -12.24
CA LEU A 54 3.52 2.13 -13.50
C LEU A 54 4.81 2.95 -13.37
N LEU A 55 5.06 3.55 -12.21
CA LEU A 55 6.29 4.30 -11.93
C LEU A 55 7.50 3.41 -11.67
N PHE A 56 7.27 2.24 -11.07
CA PHE A 56 8.29 1.30 -10.62
C PHE A 56 7.99 -0.13 -11.10
N PRO A 57 7.99 -0.38 -12.42
CA PRO A 57 7.56 -1.67 -12.99
C PRO A 57 8.45 -2.84 -12.58
N GLU A 58 9.72 -2.59 -12.26
CA GLU A 58 10.69 -3.62 -11.82
C GLU A 58 10.47 -4.08 -10.37
N GLN A 59 9.48 -3.54 -9.66
CA GLN A 59 9.19 -3.89 -8.27
C GLN A 59 7.87 -4.70 -8.18
N PRO A 60 7.92 -6.04 -8.31
CA PRO A 60 6.73 -6.88 -8.36
C PRO A 60 5.95 -6.91 -7.03
N LYS A 61 6.60 -6.57 -5.91
CA LYS A 61 5.97 -6.53 -4.58
C LYS A 61 4.79 -5.55 -4.51
N TRP A 62 4.71 -4.53 -5.38
CA TRP A 62 3.53 -3.68 -5.50
C TRP A 62 2.27 -4.47 -5.88
N VAL A 63 2.40 -5.46 -6.77
CA VAL A 63 1.30 -6.34 -7.16
C VAL A 63 0.85 -7.20 -5.98
N THR A 64 1.78 -7.70 -5.19
CA THR A 64 1.47 -8.46 -3.96
C THR A 64 0.64 -7.62 -2.97
N VAL A 65 1.03 -6.36 -2.76
CA VAL A 65 0.27 -5.44 -1.88
C VAL A 65 -1.14 -5.18 -2.44
N MET A 66 -1.27 -4.93 -3.74
CA MET A 66 -2.60 -4.74 -4.35
C MET A 66 -3.47 -5.99 -4.17
N ALA A 67 -2.94 -7.19 -4.42
CA ALA A 67 -3.68 -8.43 -4.26
C ALA A 67 -4.13 -8.66 -2.81
N LEU A 68 -3.28 -8.34 -1.83
CA LEU A 68 -3.66 -8.42 -0.41
C LEU A 68 -4.78 -7.44 -0.06
N LEU A 69 -4.73 -6.21 -0.57
CA LEU A 69 -5.76 -5.21 -0.29
C LEU A 69 -7.08 -5.50 -0.99
N GLU A 70 -7.05 -6.00 -2.23
CA GLU A 70 -8.26 -6.50 -2.93
C GLU A 70 -8.93 -7.61 -2.11
N SER A 71 -8.17 -8.62 -1.69
CA SER A 71 -8.72 -9.70 -0.85
C SER A 71 -9.22 -9.20 0.50
N ALA A 72 -8.48 -8.29 1.15
CA ALA A 72 -8.88 -7.74 2.45
C ALA A 72 -10.17 -6.90 2.38
N GLN A 73 -10.47 -6.29 1.24
CA GLN A 73 -11.67 -5.49 1.07
C GLN A 73 -12.95 -6.31 1.25
N GLU A 74 -12.93 -7.56 0.77
CA GLU A 74 -14.07 -8.50 0.81
C GLU A 74 -14.00 -9.47 2.00
N GLU A 75 -12.93 -9.43 2.80
CA GLU A 75 -12.73 -10.34 3.93
C GLU A 75 -13.61 -9.98 5.14
N ASP A 76 -14.25 -10.99 5.71
CA ASP A 76 -15.12 -10.88 6.89
C ASP A 76 -14.42 -11.29 8.18
N ASP A 77 -13.47 -12.23 8.12
CA ASP A 77 -12.65 -12.58 9.28
C ASP A 77 -11.67 -11.44 9.58
N PHE A 78 -11.94 -10.73 10.69
CA PHE A 78 -11.11 -9.63 11.13
C PHE A 78 -9.64 -10.01 11.36
N LYS A 79 -9.33 -11.26 11.72
CA LYS A 79 -7.93 -11.71 11.88
C LYS A 79 -7.22 -11.81 10.54
N LEU A 80 -7.87 -12.36 9.52
CA LEU A 80 -7.33 -12.45 8.16
C LEU A 80 -7.20 -11.06 7.55
N TYR A 81 -8.24 -10.23 7.69
CA TYR A 81 -8.22 -8.82 7.34
C TYR A 81 -7.02 -8.09 7.96
N ARG A 82 -6.89 -8.17 9.29
CA ARG A 82 -5.82 -7.49 10.02
C ARG A 82 -4.45 -7.98 9.57
N LYS A 83 -4.30 -9.28 9.34
CA LYS A 83 -3.04 -9.84 8.84
C LYS A 83 -2.70 -9.32 7.45
N ALA A 84 -3.66 -9.28 6.52
CA ALA A 84 -3.44 -8.74 5.18
C ALA A 84 -3.03 -7.26 5.20
N ILE A 85 -3.65 -6.44 6.07
CA ILE A 85 -3.26 -5.02 6.25
C ILE A 85 -1.83 -4.89 6.80
N LEU A 86 -1.47 -5.67 7.83
CA LEU A 86 -0.14 -5.61 8.44
C LEU A 86 0.95 -6.13 7.50
N ASP A 87 0.69 -7.25 6.82
CA ASP A 87 1.62 -7.82 5.84
C ASP A 87 1.85 -6.84 4.69
N SER A 88 0.80 -6.15 4.23
CA SER A 88 0.91 -5.07 3.23
C SER A 88 1.84 -3.94 3.70
N CYS A 89 1.69 -3.47 4.94
CA CYS A 89 2.57 -2.46 5.52
C CYS A 89 4.03 -2.94 5.60
N SER A 90 4.26 -4.17 6.06
CA SER A 90 5.60 -4.76 6.16
C SER A 90 6.25 -4.89 4.79
N ILE A 91 5.53 -5.35 3.77
CA ILE A 91 6.07 -5.46 2.41
C ILE A 91 6.52 -4.09 1.88
N ILE A 92 5.74 -3.03 2.08
CA ILE A 92 6.13 -1.67 1.66
C ILE A 92 7.34 -1.17 2.43
N LYS A 93 7.40 -1.44 3.75
CA LYS A 93 8.52 -1.07 4.59
C LYS A 93 9.81 -1.75 4.11
N ASP A 94 9.77 -3.05 3.92
CA ASP A 94 10.90 -3.85 3.43
C ASP A 94 11.34 -3.42 2.03
N MET A 95 10.41 -3.09 1.12
CA MET A 95 10.76 -2.53 -0.19
C MET A 95 11.56 -1.24 -0.03
N THR A 96 11.13 -0.36 0.86
CA THR A 96 11.72 0.96 1.03
C THR A 96 13.10 0.87 1.65
N ASP A 97 13.24 0.05 2.70
CA ASP A 97 14.48 -0.10 3.44
C ASP A 97 15.55 -0.85 2.63
N ASN A 98 15.18 -1.86 1.83
CA ASN A 98 16.16 -2.60 1.02
C ASN A 98 16.55 -1.92 -0.30
N THR A 99 15.75 -0.95 -0.78
CA THR A 99 15.99 -0.30 -2.09
C THR A 99 16.66 1.07 -1.95
N TYR A 100 16.47 1.75 -0.82
CA TYR A 100 16.86 3.16 -0.66
C TYR A 100 17.60 3.48 0.65
N ALA A 101 17.93 2.47 1.47
CA ALA A 101 18.93 2.63 2.53
C ALA A 101 20.35 2.64 1.95
#